data_AF-A0A7R9UJ03-F1
#
_entry.id   AF-A0A7R9UJ03-F1
#
_cell.length_a   1.000
_cell.length_b   1.000
_cell.length_c   1.000
_cell.angle_alpha   90.00
_cell.angle_beta   90.00
_cell.angle_gamma   90.00
#
_symmetry.space_group_name_H-M   'P 1'
#
loop_
_entity.id
_entity.type
_entity.pdbx_description
1 polymer ?
#
loop_
_entity_poly.entity_id
_entity_poly.type
_entity_poly.pdbx_seq_one_letter_code
_entity_poly.pdbx_strand_id
1 'polypeptide(L)'
;HGTHLEVYPRANGDVYVCGIGGSEYVQGDELVAGRYPPGQVEADPSRVDAAVLALSSLSRTIAQKPPIASQACMRPCPPDALPLMGRVPTVDGAFVSAGHNCWGILWAPASGLAMSELIIDGEASSLDLRPFDPARFAPARTANAGRAAKRGRKQGQAAVGEQW
;
A
#
# COMPACT_ATOMS: atom_id res chain seq x y z
N HIS A 1 -17.44 14.96 -5.07
CA HIS A 1 -16.11 15.40 -4.62
C HIS A 1 -15.85 14.78 -3.25
N GLY A 2 -15.14 13.65 -3.22
CA GLY A 2 -14.78 13.00 -1.96
C GLY A 2 -13.65 12.03 -2.27
N THR A 3 -12.50 12.23 -1.63
CA THR A 3 -11.43 11.23 -1.61
C THR A 3 -11.56 10.44 -0.31
N HIS A 4 -11.19 9.17 -0.35
CA HIS A 4 -10.98 8.41 0.89
C HIS A 4 -9.93 9.14 1.74
N LEU A 5 -10.15 9.15 3.06
CA LEU A 5 -9.24 9.76 4.01
C LEU A 5 -9.00 8.79 5.16
N GLU A 6 -7.72 8.61 5.47
CA GLU A 6 -7.28 8.06 6.74
C GLU A 6 -6.83 9.23 7.60
N VAL A 7 -7.36 9.35 8.82
CA VAL A 7 -7.13 10.49 9.71
C VAL A 7 -6.54 9.98 11.02
N TYR A 8 -5.36 10.48 11.37
CA TYR A 8 -4.59 10.05 12.54
C TYR A 8 -4.33 11.26 13.46
N PRO A 9 -5.24 11.56 14.40
CA PRO A 9 -5.01 12.59 15.41
C PRO A 9 -3.95 12.14 16.42
N ARG A 10 -3.11 13.06 16.88
CA ARG A 10 -2.08 12.83 17.89
C ARG A 10 -2.36 13.63 19.16
N ALA A 11 -1.84 13.16 20.29
CA ALA A 11 -2.03 13.80 21.59
C ALA A 11 -1.43 15.22 21.67
N ASN A 12 -0.47 15.55 20.81
CA ASN A 12 0.12 16.88 20.71
C ASN A 12 -0.72 17.88 19.89
N GLY A 13 -1.88 17.46 19.36
CA GLY A 13 -2.78 18.28 18.56
C GLY A 13 -2.52 18.23 17.05
N ASP A 14 -1.46 17.55 16.60
CA ASP A 14 -1.24 17.33 15.16
C ASP A 14 -2.22 16.30 14.61
N VAL A 15 -2.64 16.49 13.36
CA VAL A 15 -3.48 15.55 12.63
C VAL A 15 -2.79 15.20 11.33
N TYR A 16 -2.53 13.91 11.12
CA TYR A 16 -2.03 13.39 9.85
C TYR A 16 -3.20 12.90 9.01
N VAL A 17 -3.14 13.20 7.72
CA VAL A 17 -4.17 12.79 6.75
C VAL A 17 -3.49 12.12 5.56
N CYS A 18 -3.95 10.93 5.19
CA CYS A 18 -3.49 10.22 4.01
C CYS A 18 -4.64 9.42 3.35
N GLY A 19 -4.33 8.45 2.49
CA GLY A 19 -5.34 7.69 1.73
C GLY A 19 -5.89 8.44 0.51
N ILE A 20 -5.19 9.51 0.10
CA ILE A 20 -5.56 10.39 -0.99
C ILE A 20 -5.29 9.66 -2.31
N GLY A 21 -6.28 8.93 -2.80
CA GLY A 21 -6.11 8.06 -3.95
C GLY A 21 -5.65 8.82 -5.20
N GLY A 22 -5.18 8.07 -6.20
CA GLY A 22 -4.74 8.59 -7.49
C GLY A 22 -3.23 8.60 -7.61
N SER A 23 -2.57 7.72 -6.85
CA SER A 23 -1.17 7.40 -6.98
C SER A 23 -0.85 6.94 -8.39
N GLU A 24 0.29 7.39 -8.90
CA GLU A 24 0.86 6.89 -10.14
C GLU A 24 1.46 5.50 -9.92
N TYR A 25 1.34 4.66 -10.94
CA TYR A 25 1.93 3.33 -10.93
C TYR A 25 3.35 3.37 -11.46
N VAL A 26 4.30 3.19 -10.53
CA VAL A 26 5.72 3.00 -10.87
C VAL A 26 5.90 1.63 -11.50
N GLN A 27 6.44 1.58 -12.73
CA GLN A 27 6.78 0.31 -13.37
C GLN A 27 8.10 -0.25 -12.81
N GLY A 28 8.27 -1.57 -12.90
CA GLY A 28 9.44 -2.26 -12.33
C GLY A 28 10.77 -1.82 -12.94
N ASP A 29 10.81 -1.55 -14.25
CA ASP A 29 11.98 -1.05 -14.95
C ASP A 29 12.37 0.37 -14.49
N GLU A 30 11.40 1.22 -14.19
CA GLU A 30 11.62 2.56 -13.65
C GLU A 30 12.22 2.52 -12.24
N LEU A 31 11.71 1.60 -11.40
CA LEU A 31 12.20 1.39 -10.05
C LEU A 31 13.64 0.83 -10.07
N VAL A 32 13.92 -0.16 -10.93
CA VAL A 32 15.27 -0.73 -11.10
C VAL A 32 16.26 0.31 -11.64
N ALA A 33 15.81 1.21 -12.51
CA ALA A 33 16.60 2.33 -13.00
C ALA A 33 16.81 3.44 -11.96
N GLY A 34 16.24 3.32 -10.76
CA GLY A 34 16.41 4.28 -9.66
C GLY A 34 15.69 5.60 -9.87
N ARG A 35 14.62 5.65 -10.69
CA ARG A 35 13.90 6.90 -10.99
C ARG A 35 13.16 7.52 -9.80
N TYR A 36 12.95 6.74 -8.72
CA TYR A 36 12.23 7.16 -7.53
C TYR A 36 13.04 6.89 -6.26
N PRO A 37 14.14 7.63 -6.03
CA PRO A 37 14.95 7.43 -4.84
C PRO A 37 14.16 7.80 -3.56
N PRO A 38 14.35 7.05 -2.46
CA PRO A 38 13.69 7.35 -1.19
C PRO A 38 13.94 8.81 -0.76
N GLY A 39 12.88 9.51 -0.37
CA GLY A 39 12.95 10.90 0.08
C GLY A 39 12.92 11.96 -1.02
N GLN A 40 12.89 11.58 -2.31
CA GLN A 40 12.67 12.51 -3.44
C GLN A 40 11.30 12.35 -4.09
N VAL A 41 10.40 11.61 -3.44
CA VAL A 41 9.02 11.46 -3.89
C VAL A 41 8.22 12.67 -3.37
N GLU A 42 7.90 13.57 -4.29
CA GLU A 42 7.18 14.79 -3.98
C GLU A 42 5.66 14.56 -3.91
N ALA A 43 4.99 15.33 -3.06
CA ALA A 43 3.54 15.30 -2.96
C ALA A 43 2.90 16.03 -4.16
N ASP A 44 1.89 15.43 -4.77
CA ASP A 44 1.07 16.08 -5.79
C ASP A 44 0.17 17.15 -5.12
N PRO A 45 0.35 18.45 -5.44
CA PRO A 45 -0.44 19.52 -4.83
C PRO A 45 -1.95 19.36 -5.01
N SER A 46 -2.38 18.83 -6.17
CA SER A 46 -3.81 18.61 -6.44
C SER A 46 -4.42 17.55 -5.51
N ARG A 47 -3.61 16.59 -5.05
CA ARG A 47 -4.01 15.58 -4.07
C ARG A 47 -4.07 16.17 -2.68
N VAL A 48 -3.08 16.99 -2.30
CA VAL A 48 -3.10 17.72 -1.03
C VAL A 48 -4.37 18.57 -0.92
N ASP A 49 -4.72 19.32 -1.97
CA ASP A 49 -5.94 20.15 -2.01
C ASP A 49 -7.21 19.30 -1.89
N ALA A 50 -7.28 18.16 -2.59
CA ALA A 50 -8.40 17.23 -2.48
C ALA A 50 -8.58 16.69 -1.05
N ALA A 51 -7.48 16.44 -0.34
CA ALA A 51 -7.50 15.98 1.05
C ALA A 51 -7.97 17.06 2.01
N VAL A 52 -7.47 18.29 1.86
CA VAL A 52 -7.89 19.45 2.66
C VAL A 52 -9.39 19.72 2.45
N LEU A 53 -9.87 19.67 1.20
CA LEU A 53 -11.29 19.83 0.89
C LEU A 53 -12.15 18.74 1.54
N ALA A 54 -11.74 17.48 1.42
CA ALA A 54 -12.45 16.37 2.03
C ALA A 54 -12.45 16.45 3.57
N LEU A 55 -11.33 16.78 4.20
CA LEU A 55 -11.24 16.97 5.65
C LEU A 55 -12.10 18.15 6.12
N SER A 56 -12.12 19.25 5.36
CA SER A 56 -12.96 20.43 5.64
C SER A 56 -14.44 20.11 5.66
N SER A 57 -14.87 19.15 4.82
CA SER A 57 -16.25 18.67 4.81
C SER A 57 -16.59 17.79 6.03
N LEU A 58 -15.59 17.12 6.63
CA LEU A 58 -15.77 16.27 7.80
C LEU A 58 -15.70 17.07 9.11
N SER A 59 -14.78 18.04 9.20
CA SER A 59 -14.58 18.83 10.40
C SER A 59 -14.19 20.27 10.08
N ARG A 60 -15.05 21.20 10.52
CA ARG A 60 -14.82 22.63 10.40
C ARG A 60 -13.73 23.15 11.33
N THR A 61 -13.29 22.38 12.31
CA THR A 61 -12.31 22.82 13.32
C THR A 61 -10.88 22.44 12.94
N ILE A 62 -10.69 21.33 12.21
CA ILE A 62 -9.37 20.78 11.90
C ILE A 62 -8.79 21.36 10.61
N ALA A 63 -9.63 21.63 9.60
CA ALA A 63 -9.16 22.03 8.27
C ALA A 63 -9.14 23.56 8.04
N GLN A 64 -9.05 24.36 9.09
CA GLN A 64 -9.05 25.83 8.95
C GLN A 64 -7.70 26.42 8.52
N LYS A 65 -6.63 25.62 8.60
CA LYS A 65 -5.26 26.04 8.29
C LYS A 65 -4.67 25.13 7.20
N PRO A 66 -3.78 25.65 6.34
CA PRO A 66 -3.07 24.81 5.38
C PRO A 66 -2.20 23.77 6.11
N PRO A 67 -1.87 22.64 5.45
CA PRO A 67 -0.96 21.64 6.01
C PRO A 67 0.39 22.27 6.40
N ILE A 68 0.90 21.90 7.56
CA ILE A 68 2.23 22.34 8.04
C ILE A 68 3.34 21.65 7.23
N ALA A 69 3.06 20.44 6.74
CA ALA A 69 3.92 19.68 5.85
C ALA A 69 3.07 18.82 4.91
N SER A 70 3.59 18.54 3.72
CA SER A 70 3.04 17.58 2.76
C SER A 70 4.15 16.67 2.29
N GLN A 71 3.91 15.36 2.25
CA GLN A 71 4.89 14.35 1.88
C GLN A 71 4.23 13.23 1.08
N ALA A 72 5.01 12.54 0.27
CA ALA A 72 4.59 11.34 -0.44
C ALA A 72 5.68 10.26 -0.35
N CYS A 73 5.26 9.02 -0.59
CA CYS A 73 6.17 7.88 -0.68
C CYS A 73 5.59 6.83 -1.62
N MET A 74 6.45 5.89 -2.03
CA MET A 74 6.00 4.71 -2.77
C MET A 74 5.27 3.75 -1.84
N ARG A 75 4.10 3.28 -2.28
CA ARG A 75 3.28 2.33 -1.52
C ARG A 75 3.37 0.95 -2.16
N PRO A 76 4.04 -0.03 -1.53
CA PRO A 76 4.09 -1.38 -2.06
C PRO A 76 2.71 -2.04 -1.90
N CYS A 77 2.07 -2.34 -3.03
CA CYS A 77 0.75 -2.95 -3.07
C CYS A 77 0.70 -4.00 -4.19
N PRO A 78 0.59 -5.30 -3.84
CA PRO A 78 0.39 -6.35 -4.82
C PRO A 78 -0.94 -6.18 -5.57
N PRO A 79 -1.10 -6.83 -6.74
CA PRO A 79 -2.30 -6.71 -7.58
C PRO A 79 -3.64 -7.00 -6.89
N ASP A 80 -3.63 -7.82 -5.84
CA ASP A 80 -4.79 -8.24 -5.05
C ASP A 80 -4.87 -7.55 -3.68
N ALA A 81 -3.97 -6.60 -3.43
CA ALA A 81 -3.82 -5.86 -2.17
C ALA A 81 -3.56 -6.70 -0.92
N LEU A 82 -3.20 -7.98 -1.09
CA LEU A 82 -2.75 -8.84 0.01
C LEU A 82 -1.22 -8.78 0.10
N PRO A 83 -0.63 -8.89 1.31
CA PRO A 83 0.82 -9.00 1.45
C PRO A 83 1.41 -10.19 0.68
N LEU A 84 2.69 -10.10 0.38
CA LEU A 84 3.52 -11.21 -0.07
C LEU A 84 4.35 -11.67 1.12
N MET A 85 4.00 -12.81 1.70
CA MET A 85 4.62 -13.38 2.89
C MET A 85 4.88 -14.87 2.66
N GLY A 86 6.15 -15.26 2.63
CA GLY A 86 6.52 -16.67 2.47
C GLY A 86 7.88 -16.87 1.82
N ARG A 87 8.14 -18.12 1.41
CA ARG A 87 9.35 -18.51 0.67
C ARG A 87 9.30 -17.94 -0.75
N VAL A 88 10.44 -17.52 -1.27
CA VAL A 88 10.58 -17.11 -2.67
C VAL A 88 10.68 -18.38 -3.53
N PRO A 89 9.75 -18.65 -4.47
CA PRO A 89 9.65 -19.96 -5.11
C PRO A 89 10.89 -20.41 -5.91
N THR A 90 11.71 -19.47 -6.38
CA THR A 90 12.85 -19.75 -7.29
C THR A 90 14.21 -19.57 -6.63
N VAL A 91 14.27 -19.23 -5.34
CA VAL A 91 15.53 -18.93 -4.65
C VAL A 91 15.54 -19.64 -3.30
N ASP A 92 16.45 -20.61 -3.17
CA ASP A 92 16.59 -21.37 -1.93
C ASP A 92 17.05 -20.48 -0.77
N GLY A 93 16.51 -20.74 0.41
CA GLY A 93 16.76 -19.94 1.61
C GLY A 93 16.25 -18.49 1.60
N ALA A 94 15.55 -18.05 0.55
CA ALA A 94 15.02 -16.69 0.45
C ALA A 94 13.55 -16.59 0.87
N PHE A 95 13.22 -15.53 1.61
CA PHE A 95 11.87 -15.23 2.10
C PHE A 95 11.53 -13.78 1.78
N VAL A 96 10.24 -13.50 1.62
CA VAL A 96 9.72 -12.14 1.43
C VAL A 96 8.60 -11.87 2.42
N SER A 97 8.56 -10.64 2.93
CA SER A 97 7.47 -10.07 3.72
C SER A 97 7.30 -8.61 3.31
N ALA A 98 6.44 -8.38 2.32
CA ALA A 98 6.30 -7.08 1.66
C ALA A 98 4.88 -6.85 1.14
N GLY A 99 4.59 -5.65 0.66
CA GLY A 99 3.31 -5.38 -0.01
C GLY A 99 2.11 -5.18 0.91
N HIS A 100 2.34 -4.80 2.16
CA HIS A 100 1.29 -4.63 3.17
C HIS A 100 0.41 -3.37 2.98
N ASN A 101 0.55 -2.64 1.86
CA ASN A 101 -0.21 -1.42 1.56
C ASN A 101 -0.15 -0.40 2.73
N CYS A 102 -1.25 0.26 3.09
CA CYS A 102 -1.33 1.18 4.23
C CYS A 102 -1.35 0.47 5.60
N TRP A 103 -1.48 -0.86 5.62
CA TRP A 103 -1.59 -1.65 6.86
C TRP A 103 -0.25 -2.15 7.40
N GLY A 104 0.86 -1.86 6.72
CA GLY A 104 2.18 -2.40 7.06
C GLY A 104 2.62 -2.14 8.50
N ILE A 105 2.45 -0.92 9.01
CA ILE A 105 2.83 -0.58 10.40
C ILE A 105 1.93 -1.34 11.39
N LEU A 106 0.63 -1.43 11.12
CA LEU A 106 -0.32 -2.10 11.98
C LEU A 106 -0.07 -3.62 12.03
N TRP A 107 0.24 -4.24 10.90
CA TRP A 107 0.41 -5.68 10.77
C TRP A 107 1.83 -6.16 11.07
N ALA A 108 2.81 -5.25 11.17
CA ALA A 108 4.22 -5.60 11.37
C ALA A 108 4.47 -6.61 12.52
N PRO A 109 3.83 -6.51 13.71
CA PRO A 109 4.04 -7.49 14.78
C PRO A 109 3.57 -8.90 14.40
N ALA A 110 2.37 -9.02 13.82
CA ALA A 110 1.80 -10.30 13.40
C ALA A 110 2.59 -10.92 12.24
N SER A 111 2.95 -10.11 11.24
CA SER A 111 3.76 -10.54 10.11
C SER A 111 5.15 -10.98 10.56
N GLY A 112 5.78 -10.26 11.49
CA GLY A 112 7.09 -10.61 12.03
C GLY A 112 7.07 -11.96 12.75
N LEU A 113 6.08 -12.18 13.62
CA LEU A 113 5.91 -13.45 14.33
C LEU A 113 5.72 -14.62 13.35
N ALA A 114 4.74 -14.52 12.44
CA ALA A 114 4.44 -15.60 11.48
C ALA A 114 5.62 -15.90 10.55
N MET A 115 6.36 -14.88 10.11
CA MET A 115 7.55 -15.08 9.29
C MET A 115 8.70 -15.70 10.08
N SER A 116 8.86 -15.38 11.38
CA SER A 116 9.89 -16.00 12.22
C SER A 116 9.64 -17.49 12.43
N GLU A 117 8.39 -17.89 12.68
CA GLU A 117 7.97 -19.30 12.77
C GLU A 117 8.26 -20.03 11.45
N LEU A 118 7.84 -19.45 10.32
CA LEU A 118 8.11 -20.04 9.00
C LEU A 118 9.61 -20.24 8.73
N ILE A 119 10.45 -19.31 9.15
CA ILE A 119 11.90 -19.35 8.92
C ILE A 119 12.59 -20.37 9.85
N ILE A 120 12.22 -20.40 11.13
CA ILE A 120 12.89 -21.21 12.16
C ILE A 120 12.32 -22.63 12.20
N ASP A 121 11.00 -22.75 12.19
CA ASP A 121 10.26 -24.01 12.42
C ASP A 121 9.81 -24.65 11.11
N GLY A 122 9.84 -23.89 9.99
CA GLY A 122 9.47 -24.36 8.66
C GLY A 122 7.99 -24.16 8.31
N GLU A 123 7.17 -23.79 9.29
CA GLU A 123 5.75 -23.45 9.13
C GLU A 123 5.32 -22.34 10.11
N ALA A 124 4.30 -21.57 9.75
CA ALA A 124 3.71 -20.57 10.63
C ALA A 124 2.49 -21.13 11.36
N SER A 125 2.46 -20.99 12.68
CA SER A 125 1.37 -21.48 13.54
C SER A 125 0.45 -20.36 14.02
N SER A 126 1.00 -19.14 14.16
CA SER A 126 0.28 -17.97 14.63
C SER A 126 -0.64 -17.36 13.57
N LEU A 127 -0.36 -17.60 12.29
CA LEU A 127 -1.13 -17.06 11.17
C LEU A 127 -1.04 -18.01 9.97
N ASP A 128 -2.19 -18.27 9.33
CA ASP A 128 -2.21 -18.98 8.06
C ASP A 128 -1.63 -18.11 6.93
N LEU A 129 -0.43 -18.45 6.47
CA LEU A 129 0.27 -17.71 5.43
C LEU A 129 -0.14 -18.11 4.00
N ARG A 130 -0.95 -19.17 3.81
CA ARG A 130 -1.33 -19.64 2.46
C ARG A 130 -1.95 -18.56 1.58
N PRO A 131 -2.83 -17.65 2.07
CA PRO A 131 -3.37 -16.56 1.27
C PRO A 131 -2.30 -15.54 0.82
N PHE A 132 -1.19 -15.45 1.55
CA PHE A 132 -0.12 -14.47 1.34
C PHE A 132 1.09 -15.06 0.59
N ASP A 133 1.04 -16.35 0.24
CA ASP A 133 2.12 -17.06 -0.44
C ASP A 133 2.54 -16.31 -1.73
N PRO A 134 3.82 -15.95 -1.90
CA PRO A 134 4.33 -15.33 -3.12
C PRO A 134 4.08 -16.15 -4.39
N ALA A 135 3.98 -17.48 -4.27
CA ALA A 135 3.70 -18.38 -5.39
C ALA A 135 2.32 -18.14 -6.03
N ARG A 136 1.40 -17.42 -5.38
CA ARG A 136 0.08 -17.11 -5.95
C ARG A 136 0.13 -16.26 -7.23
N PHE A 137 1.24 -15.57 -7.47
CA PHE A 137 1.49 -14.85 -8.72
C PHE A 137 2.50 -15.53 -9.64
N ALA A 138 3.05 -16.68 -9.23
CA ALA A 138 3.88 -17.46 -10.13
C ALA A 138 3.01 -17.95 -11.30
N PRO A 139 3.49 -17.89 -12.55
CA PRO A 139 2.76 -18.48 -13.66
C PRO A 139 2.54 -19.97 -13.35
N ALA A 140 1.29 -20.42 -13.36
CA ALA A 140 0.97 -21.83 -13.24
C ALA A 140 1.80 -22.59 -14.28
N ARG A 141 2.38 -23.74 -13.91
CA ARG A 141 3.03 -24.67 -14.85
C ARG A 141 1.98 -25.32 -15.76
N THR A 142 1.17 -24.55 -16.48
CA THR A 142 0.37 -24.90 -17.66
C THR A 142 -0.36 -23.66 -18.18
N ALA A 143 -0.35 -23.51 -19.50
CA ALA A 143 -0.85 -22.39 -20.29
C ALA A 143 -2.22 -21.83 -19.90
N ASN A 144 -2.27 -20.55 -19.54
CA ASN A 144 -3.21 -19.53 -20.04
C ASN A 144 -2.96 -18.22 -19.30
N ALA A 145 -2.02 -17.42 -19.80
CA ALA A 145 -1.85 -16.03 -19.40
C ALA A 145 -3.06 -15.23 -19.94
N GLY A 146 -4.12 -15.13 -19.13
CA GLY A 146 -5.41 -14.64 -19.62
C GLY A 146 -6.24 -13.95 -18.54
N ARG A 147 -5.77 -12.76 -18.13
CA ARG A 147 -6.50 -11.58 -17.61
C ARG A 147 -5.81 -11.04 -16.36
N ALA A 148 -5.16 -9.88 -16.52
CA ALA A 148 -4.97 -8.96 -15.41
C ALA A 148 -6.36 -8.69 -14.79
N ALA A 149 -6.52 -8.98 -13.50
CA ALA A 149 -7.71 -8.59 -12.77
C ALA A 149 -7.91 -7.08 -12.97
N LYS A 150 -9.09 -6.66 -13.45
CA LYS A 150 -9.39 -5.24 -13.61
C LYS A 150 -9.36 -4.58 -12.23
N ARG A 151 -8.37 -3.72 -12.01
CA ARG A 151 -8.11 -3.01 -10.74
C ARG A 151 -9.01 -1.79 -10.62
N GLY A 152 -9.63 -1.60 -9.44
CA GLY A 152 -10.38 -0.41 -9.05
C GLY A 152 -11.72 -0.16 -9.78
N ARG A 153 -12.73 0.34 -9.05
CA ARG A 153 -13.96 0.92 -9.63
C ARG A 153 -13.79 2.43 -9.80
N LYS A 154 -13.90 2.93 -11.04
CA LYS A 154 -14.08 4.37 -11.30
C LYS A 154 -15.46 4.82 -10.82
N GLN A 155 -15.55 5.92 -10.08
CA GLN A 155 -16.82 6.62 -9.82
C GLN A 155 -16.97 7.79 -10.82
N GLY A 156 -17.73 7.56 -11.90
CA GLY A 156 -17.96 8.57 -12.93
C GLY A 156 -16.72 8.85 -13.81
N GLN A 157 -16.55 10.11 -14.25
CA GLN A 157 -15.44 10.55 -15.11
C GLN A 157 -14.19 11.00 -14.33
N ALA A 158 -14.29 11.18 -13.01
CA ALA A 158 -13.17 11.59 -12.18
C ALA A 158 -12.36 10.36 -11.72
N ALA A 159 -11.03 10.44 -11.81
CA ALA A 159 -10.13 9.48 -11.20
C ALA A 159 -10.15 9.63 -9.67
N VAL A 160 -11.21 9.09 -9.05
CA VAL A 160 -11.19 8.76 -7.62
C VAL A 160 -10.22 7.57 -7.50
N GLY A 161 -9.11 7.78 -6.82
CA GLY A 161 -8.01 6.84 -6.84
C GLY A 161 -8.36 5.40 -6.49
N GLU A 162 -7.44 4.50 -6.81
CA GLU A 162 -7.62 3.08 -6.60
C GLU A 162 -7.80 2.75 -5.11
N GLN A 163 -8.97 2.18 -4.82
CA GLN A 163 -9.35 1.65 -3.52
C GLN A 163 -8.98 0.16 -3.50
N TRP A 164 -8.33 -0.25 -2.42
CA TRP A 164 -8.30 -1.62 -1.96
C TRP A 164 -8.65 -1.61 -0.48
#